data_AF-A0A7S0EQS6-F1
#
_entry.id   AF-A0A7S0EQS6-F1
#
_cell.length_a   1.000
_cell.length_b   1.000
_cell.length_c   1.000
_cell.angle_alpha   90.00
_cell.angle_beta   90.00
_cell.angle_gamma   90.00
#
_symmetry.space_group_name_H-M   'P 1'
#
loop_
_entity.id
_entity.type
_entity.pdbx_description
1 polymer ?
#
loop_
_entity_poly.entity_id
_entity_poly.type
_entity_poly.pdbx_seq_one_letter_code
_entity_poly.pdbx_strand_id
1 'polypeptide(L)'
;GVVPNAEDSHLKQIVVELALASNPNAVIKSSPLLAGRYFEFSSLARDSYVLRAVSQLDSRAYKVSSPPLTIDLEDSTGIVELSFRADPRNSVEGVKATSFYVLVLIVAGIVLATNRKELTSMYNRGSTK
;
A
#
# COMPACT_ATOMS: atom_id res chain seq x y z
N GLY A 1 -12.93 -24.96 -2.08
CA GLY A 1 -12.93 -23.72 -1.30
C GLY A 1 -12.27 -22.65 -2.13
N VAL A 2 -12.97 -21.54 -2.37
CA VAL A 2 -12.43 -20.41 -3.13
C VAL A 2 -11.42 -19.71 -2.23
N VAL A 3 -10.16 -19.66 -2.65
CA VAL A 3 -9.12 -18.89 -1.97
C VAL A 3 -9.52 -17.42 -2.09
N PRO A 4 -9.74 -16.69 -0.99
CA PRO A 4 -10.00 -15.26 -1.08
C PRO A 4 -8.78 -14.62 -1.72
N ASN A 5 -8.96 -13.99 -2.88
CA ASN A 5 -7.92 -13.21 -3.52
C ASN A 5 -7.42 -12.19 -2.49
N ALA A 6 -6.10 -11.97 -2.42
CA ALA A 6 -5.50 -11.01 -1.49
C ALA A 6 -6.16 -9.62 -1.57
N GLU A 7 -6.73 -9.27 -2.72
CA GLU A 7 -7.52 -8.06 -2.97
C GLU A 7 -8.73 -7.91 -2.02
N ASP A 8 -9.42 -8.99 -1.64
CA ASP A 8 -10.57 -8.93 -0.74
C ASP A 8 -10.17 -8.75 0.74
N SER A 9 -8.93 -9.13 1.10
CA SER A 9 -8.41 -8.98 2.47
C SER A 9 -8.20 -7.51 2.85
N HIS A 10 -7.86 -6.67 1.87
CA HIS A 10 -7.63 -5.24 2.07
C HIS A 10 -8.93 -4.42 2.18
N LEU A 11 -10.06 -4.95 1.71
CA LEU A 11 -11.36 -4.27 1.81
C LEU A 11 -11.81 -4.08 3.27
N LYS A 12 -11.46 -5.02 4.16
CA LYS A 12 -11.74 -4.92 5.61
C LYS A 12 -11.01 -3.76 6.29
N GLN A 13 -10.01 -3.18 5.63
CA GLN A 13 -9.22 -2.06 6.14
C GLN A 13 -9.78 -0.71 5.69
N ILE A 14 -10.88 -0.68 4.93
CA ILE A 14 -11.55 0.56 4.52
C ILE A 14 -12.70 0.82 5.48
N VAL A 15 -12.74 2.03 6.04
CA VAL A 15 -13.79 2.52 6.92
C VAL A 15 -14.39 3.76 6.28
N VAL A 16 -15.71 3.77 6.12
CA VAL A 16 -16.45 4.95 5.70
C VAL A 16 -16.81 5.74 6.94
N GLU A 17 -16.44 7.00 6.97
CA GLU A 17 -16.74 7.96 8.03
C GLU A 17 -17.81 8.94 7.54
N LEU A 18 -18.71 9.29 8.46
CA LEU A 18 -19.78 10.25 8.24
C LEU A 18 -19.60 11.40 9.25
N ALA A 19 -19.62 12.62 8.76
CA ALA A 19 -19.61 13.86 9.56
C ALA A 19 -20.77 14.77 9.10
N LEU A 20 -21.17 15.72 9.95
CA LEU A 20 -22.08 16.79 9.51
C LEU A 20 -21.33 17.77 8.61
N ALA A 21 -21.98 18.29 7.57
CA ALA A 21 -21.36 19.28 6.69
C ALA A 21 -21.01 20.59 7.42
N SER A 22 -21.77 20.92 8.47
CA SER A 22 -21.50 22.07 9.36
C SER A 22 -20.22 21.90 10.19
N ASN A 23 -19.79 20.67 10.46
CA ASN A 23 -18.53 20.37 11.16
C ASN A 23 -17.87 19.11 10.57
N PRO A 24 -17.24 19.22 9.40
CA PRO A 24 -16.82 18.07 8.61
C PRO A 24 -15.59 17.35 9.20
N ASN A 25 -14.99 17.88 10.26
CA ASN A 25 -13.86 17.27 10.97
C ASN A 25 -14.30 16.43 12.18
N ALA A 26 -15.58 16.51 12.58
CA ALA A 26 -16.14 15.74 13.68
C ALA A 26 -16.91 14.53 13.13
N VAL A 27 -16.27 13.36 13.16
CA VAL A 27 -16.91 12.10 12.77
C VAL A 27 -18.04 11.76 13.75
N ILE A 28 -19.25 11.55 13.24
CA ILE A 28 -20.43 11.21 14.03
C ILE A 28 -20.77 9.72 13.95
N LYS A 29 -20.46 9.06 12.84
CA LYS A 29 -20.65 7.62 12.61
C LYS A 29 -19.55 7.08 11.70
N SER A 30 -19.23 5.80 11.85
CA SER A 30 -18.29 5.09 10.99
C SER A 30 -18.79 3.67 10.70
N SER A 31 -18.63 3.19 9.47
CA SER A 31 -18.96 1.82 9.08
C SER A 31 -17.78 1.20 8.33
N PRO A 32 -17.35 -0.03 8.67
CA PRO A 32 -16.42 -0.75 7.82
C PRO A 32 -17.06 -1.04 6.46
N LEU A 33 -16.24 -1.11 5.40
CA LEU A 33 -16.69 -1.55 4.09
C LEU A 33 -16.90 -3.07 4.12
N LEU A 34 -18.10 -3.52 3.77
CA LEU A 34 -18.45 -4.94 3.78
C LEU A 34 -17.94 -5.65 2.52
N ALA A 35 -17.87 -6.98 2.54
CA ALA A 35 -17.31 -7.79 1.45
C ALA A 35 -17.98 -7.54 0.08
N GLY A 36 -19.23 -7.05 0.07
CA GLY A 36 -19.94 -6.63 -1.14
C GLY A 36 -19.65 -5.19 -1.60
N ARG A 37 -18.64 -4.52 -1.05
CA ARG A 37 -18.27 -3.12 -1.34
C ARG A 37 -19.41 -2.12 -1.07
N TYR A 38 -20.21 -2.41 -0.06
CA TYR A 38 -21.31 -1.55 0.39
C TYR A 38 -21.11 -1.14 1.85
N PHE A 39 -21.77 -0.05 2.22
CA PHE A 39 -21.84 0.50 3.57
C PHE A 39 -23.25 1.03 3.82
N GLU A 40 -23.64 1.15 5.08
CA GLU A 40 -24.97 1.65 5.44
C GLU A 40 -24.89 2.50 6.71
N PHE A 41 -25.62 3.61 6.71
CA PHE A 41 -25.87 4.42 7.91
C PHE A 41 -27.37 4.56 8.09
N SER A 42 -27.91 3.87 9.09
CA SER A 42 -29.32 3.95 9.46
C SER A 42 -29.59 5.12 10.41
N SER A 43 -30.85 5.56 10.45
CA SER A 43 -31.34 6.59 11.39
C SER A 43 -30.53 7.90 11.34
N LEU A 44 -30.44 8.50 10.16
CA LEU A 44 -29.88 9.84 9.97
C LEU A 44 -31.00 10.88 10.02
N ALA A 45 -30.73 12.02 10.67
CA ALA A 45 -31.62 13.18 10.64
C ALA A 45 -31.54 13.86 9.28
N ARG A 46 -32.56 14.66 8.94
CA ARG A 46 -32.54 15.51 7.73
C ARG A 46 -31.52 16.61 7.91
N ASP A 47 -30.39 16.49 7.23
CA ASP A 47 -29.27 17.42 7.29
C ASP A 47 -28.32 17.16 6.11
N SER A 48 -27.31 18.01 5.98
CA SER A 48 -26.19 17.84 5.07
C SER A 48 -25.04 17.11 5.76
N TYR A 49 -24.51 16.08 5.11
CA TYR A 49 -23.44 15.24 5.63
C TYR A 49 -22.27 15.16 4.66
N VAL A 50 -21.08 14.93 5.21
CA VAL A 50 -19.86 14.65 4.47
C VAL A 50 -19.42 13.22 4.73
N LEU A 51 -19.29 12.46 3.67
CA LEU A 51 -18.78 11.09 3.66
C LEU A 51 -17.32 11.07 3.23
N ARG A 52 -16.52 10.23 3.88
CA ARG A 52 -15.10 9.99 3.53
C ARG A 52 -14.78 8.52 3.70
N ALA A 53 -14.06 7.91 2.75
CA ALA A 53 -13.46 6.60 3.00
C ALA A 53 -12.03 6.78 3.47
N VAL A 54 -11.76 6.24 4.64
CA VAL A 54 -10.43 6.19 5.25
C VAL A 54 -9.93 4.76 5.15
N SER A 55 -8.63 4.62 4.89
CA SER A 55 -7.98 3.32 4.85
C SER A 55 -7.04 3.15 6.03
N GLN A 56 -7.04 1.95 6.59
CA GLN A 56 -6.06 1.47 7.56
C GLN A 56 -4.88 0.77 6.88
N LEU A 57 -4.79 0.79 5.54
CA LEU A 57 -3.61 0.35 4.82
C LEU A 57 -2.39 1.16 5.28
N ASP A 58 -1.23 0.50 5.33
CA ASP A 58 0.02 1.17 5.67
C ASP A 58 0.30 2.32 4.68
N SER A 59 0.29 3.55 5.19
CA SER A 59 0.49 4.78 4.41
C SER A 59 1.88 4.88 3.77
N ARG A 60 2.85 4.08 4.26
CA ARG A 60 4.18 3.94 3.64
C ARG A 60 4.13 3.06 2.40
N ALA A 61 3.26 2.06 2.38
CA ALA A 61 3.13 1.12 1.29
C ALA A 61 2.10 1.56 0.24
N TYR A 62 1.06 2.31 0.64
CA TYR A 62 -0.04 2.70 -0.23
C TYR A 62 -0.26 4.21 -0.26
N LYS A 63 -0.61 4.73 -1.43
CA LYS A 63 -1.15 6.06 -1.62
C LYS A 63 -2.65 5.93 -1.75
N VAL A 64 -3.37 6.49 -0.79
CA VAL A 64 -4.83 6.42 -0.74
C VAL A 64 -5.40 7.77 -1.18
N SER A 65 -6.44 7.71 -2.02
CA SER A 65 -7.19 8.87 -2.47
C SER A 65 -8.68 8.59 -2.32
N SER A 66 -9.34 9.39 -1.49
CA SER A 66 -10.80 9.39 -1.35
C SER A 66 -11.27 10.84 -1.23
N PRO A 67 -11.81 11.45 -2.31
CA PRO A 67 -12.38 12.78 -2.21
C PRO A 67 -13.62 12.74 -1.30
N PRO A 68 -13.80 13.73 -0.42
CA PRO A 68 -15.00 13.83 0.41
C PRO A 68 -16.23 14.03 -0.49
N LEU A 69 -17.35 13.43 -0.10
CA LEU A 69 -18.62 13.56 -0.80
C LEU A 69 -19.65 14.19 0.13
N THR A 70 -20.29 15.26 -0.33
CA THR A 70 -21.39 15.91 0.41
C THR A 70 -22.72 15.37 -0.07
N ILE A 71 -23.61 15.06 0.87
CA ILE A 71 -24.96 14.57 0.62
C ILE A 71 -25.97 15.40 1.42
N ASP A 72 -27.05 15.81 0.79
CA ASP A 72 -28.16 16.50 1.46
C ASP A 72 -29.32 15.52 1.63
N LEU A 73 -29.66 15.18 2.88
CA LEU A 73 -30.75 14.26 3.19
C LEU A 73 -32.05 15.04 3.38
N GLU A 74 -32.78 15.25 2.29
CA GLU A 74 -34.08 15.95 2.35
C GLU A 74 -35.23 15.00 2.67
N ASP A 75 -35.41 13.88 1.95
CA ASP A 75 -36.59 13.01 2.14
C ASP A 75 -36.46 11.52 1.71
N SER A 76 -35.34 11.07 1.12
CA SER A 76 -35.20 9.68 0.65
C SER A 76 -33.81 9.08 0.91
N THR A 77 -33.81 7.75 1.14
CA THR A 77 -32.61 6.92 1.14
C THR A 77 -31.96 6.98 -0.24
N GLY A 78 -30.87 7.74 -0.37
CA GLY A 78 -30.07 7.80 -1.58
C GLY A 78 -29.06 6.65 -1.63
N ILE A 79 -28.94 6.00 -2.79
CA ILE A 79 -27.73 5.21 -3.08
C ILE A 79 -26.62 6.21 -3.35
N VAL A 80 -25.53 6.10 -2.60
CA VAL A 80 -24.40 7.00 -2.70
C VAL A 80 -23.18 6.22 -3.16
N GLU A 81 -22.54 6.69 -4.24
CA GLU A 81 -21.29 6.12 -4.73
C GLU A 81 -20.12 6.95 -4.20
N LEU A 82 -19.18 6.29 -3.54
CA LEU A 82 -17.98 6.92 -3.03
C LEU A 82 -16.75 6.42 -3.78
N SER A 83 -16.00 7.34 -4.37
CA SER A 83 -14.75 7.02 -5.03
C SER A 83 -13.63 6.78 -4.00
N PHE A 84 -13.00 5.62 -4.09
CA PHE A 84 -11.84 5.25 -3.30
C PHE A 84 -10.79 4.58 -4.18
N ARG A 85 -9.54 5.04 -4.07
CA ARG A 85 -8.38 4.42 -4.73
C ARG A 85 -7.26 4.20 -3.72
N ALA A 86 -6.64 3.03 -3.80
CA ALA A 86 -5.44 2.69 -3.05
C ALA A 86 -4.39 2.14 -4.02
N ASP A 87 -3.41 2.97 -4.34
CA ASP A 87 -2.32 2.61 -5.26
C ASP A 87 -1.09 2.20 -4.44
N PRO A 88 -0.47 1.04 -4.70
CA PRO A 88 0.82 0.71 -4.09
C PRO A 88 1.86 1.78 -4.45
N ARG A 89 2.48 2.43 -3.45
CA ARG A 89 3.56 3.41 -3.66
C ARG A 89 4.79 2.76 -4.29
N ASN A 90 5.00 1.49 -3.96
CA ASN A 90 6.09 0.67 -4.44
C ASN A 90 5.53 -0.58 -5.15
N SER A 91 4.70 -0.41 -6.18
CA SER A 91 4.85 -1.34 -7.31
C SER A 91 6.20 -0.99 -7.92
N VAL A 92 7.25 -1.58 -7.36
CA VAL A 92 8.58 -1.49 -7.94
C VAL A 92 8.39 -1.99 -9.37
N GLU A 93 8.37 -1.07 -10.33
CA GLU A 93 8.83 -1.34 -11.69
C GLU A 93 10.07 -2.20 -11.49
N GLY A 94 9.92 -3.49 -11.79
CA GLY A 94 10.78 -4.55 -11.30
C GLY A 94 12.21 -4.06 -11.32
N VAL A 95 12.79 -4.00 -10.12
CA VAL A 95 14.20 -3.79 -9.85
C VAL A 95 14.97 -4.27 -11.07
N LYS A 96 15.56 -3.34 -11.86
CA LYS A 96 16.48 -3.75 -12.91
C LYS A 96 17.50 -4.65 -12.21
N ALA A 97 17.42 -5.95 -12.49
CA ALA A 97 18.21 -7.00 -11.86
C ALA A 97 19.72 -6.79 -12.04
N THR A 98 20.14 -5.72 -12.73
CA THR A 98 21.52 -5.28 -12.86
C THR A 98 22.22 -5.02 -11.53
N SER A 99 21.54 -4.50 -10.49
CA SER A 99 22.27 -4.09 -9.27
C SER A 99 22.72 -5.26 -8.36
N PHE A 100 21.98 -6.37 -8.33
CA PHE A 100 22.36 -7.52 -7.49
C PHE A 100 23.45 -8.37 -8.15
N TYR A 101 23.39 -8.57 -9.47
CA TYR A 101 24.45 -9.26 -10.22
C TYR A 101 25.77 -8.48 -10.21
N VAL A 102 25.73 -7.14 -10.31
CA VAL A 102 26.96 -6.31 -10.24
C VAL A 102 27.66 -6.47 -8.89
N LEU A 103 26.92 -6.53 -7.78
CA LEU A 103 27.53 -6.72 -6.45
C LEU A 103 28.20 -8.10 -6.33
N VAL A 104 27.54 -9.18 -6.79
CA VAL A 104 28.10 -10.54 -6.76
C VAL A 104 29.34 -10.65 -7.66
N LEU A 105 29.33 -10.02 -8.83
CA LEU A 105 30.50 -10.01 -9.73
C LEU A 105 31.69 -9.22 -9.16
N ILE A 106 31.44 -8.10 -8.48
CA ILE A 106 32.50 -7.33 -7.81
C ILE A 106 33.11 -8.14 -6.67
N VAL A 107 32.28 -8.79 -5.83
CA VAL A 107 32.77 -9.63 -4.73
C VAL A 107 33.55 -10.83 -5.26
N ALA A 108 33.04 -11.53 -6.28
CA ALA A 108 33.75 -12.64 -6.92
C ALA A 108 35.08 -12.19 -7.54
N GLY A 109 35.12 -11.02 -8.19
CA GLY A 109 36.33 -10.42 -8.74
C GLY A 109 37.37 -10.11 -7.67
N ILE A 110 36.96 -9.55 -6.52
CA ILE A 110 37.86 -9.27 -5.39
C ILE A 110 38.40 -10.58 -4.79
N VAL A 111 37.57 -11.62 -4.64
CA VAL A 111 38.02 -12.93 -4.12
C VAL A 111 39.01 -13.59 -5.08
N LEU A 112 38.74 -13.58 -6.40
CA LEU A 112 39.69 -14.09 -7.39
C LEU A 112 41.00 -13.29 -7.43
N ALA A 113 40.94 -11.96 -7.33
CA ALA A 113 42.13 -11.11 -7.35
C ALA A 113 42.99 -11.31 -6.08
N THR A 114 42.35 -11.46 -4.92
CA THR A 114 43.04 -11.74 -3.65
C THR A 114 43.69 -13.12 -3.67
N ASN A 115 42.99 -14.14 -4.16
CA ASN A 115 43.58 -15.48 -4.32
C ASN A 115 44.68 -15.53 -5.39
N ARG A 116 44.61 -14.74 -6.47
CA ARG A 116 45.72 -14.62 -7.43
C ARG A 116 46.97 -14.01 -6.81
N LYS A 117 46.84 -13.00 -5.93
CA LYS A 117 47.99 -12.42 -5.24
C LYS A 117 48.68 -13.44 -4.31
N GLU A 118 47.90 -14.28 -3.64
CA GLU A 118 48.42 -15.40 -2.83
C GLU A 118 49.15 -16.44 -3.71
N LEU A 119 48.55 -16.87 -4.83
CA LEU A 119 49.15 -17.87 -5.74
C LEU A 119 50.44 -17.37 -6.42
N THR A 120 50.50 -16.11 -6.85
CA THR A 120 51.72 -15.55 -7.46
C THR A 120 52.82 -15.33 -6.43
N SER A 121 52.46 -14.97 -5.19
CA SER A 121 53.40 -14.87 -4.06
C SER A 121 54.01 -16.23 -3.69
N MET A 122 53.20 -17.30 -3.71
CA MET A 122 53.69 -18.66 -3.45
C MET A 122 54.53 -19.23 -4.59
N TYR A 123 54.21 -18.95 -5.86
CA TYR A 123 55.00 -19.39 -7.01
C TYR A 123 56.41 -18.76 -7.02
N ASN A 124 56.52 -17.45 -6.74
CA ASN A 124 57.82 -16.77 -6.69
C ASN A 124 58.65 -17.14 -5.45
N ARG A 125 58.02 -17.64 -4.38
CA ARG A 125 58.71 -18.07 -3.16
C ARG A 125 59.12 -19.55 -3.19
N GLY A 126 58.50 -20.37 -4.06
CA GLY A 126 58.88 -21.76 -4.31
C GLY A 126 59.97 -21.94 -5.37
N SER A 127 60.25 -20.92 -6.18
CA SER A 127 61.30 -20.93 -7.23
C SER A 127 62.61 -20.27 -6.76
N THR A 128 62.95 -20.37 -5.47
CA THR A 128 64.29 -20.07 -4.95
C THR A 128 64.72 -21.19 -4.01
N LYS A 129 65.03 -22.35 -4.59
CA LYS A 129 66.01 -23.30 -4.08
C LYS A 129 66.62 -24.05 -5.26
#